data_AF-A0AAD5N4I5-F1
#
_entry.id   AF-A0AAD5N4I5-F1
#
_cell.length_a   1.000
_cell.length_b   1.000
_cell.length_c   1.000
_cell.angle_alpha   90.00
_cell.angle_beta   90.00
_cell.angle_gamma   90.00
#
_symmetry.space_group_name_H-M   'P 1'
#
loop_
_entity.id
_entity.type
_entity.pdbx_description
1 polymer ?
#
loop_
_entity_poly.entity_id
_entity_poly.type
_entity_poly.pdbx_seq_one_letter_code
_entity_poly.pdbx_strand_id
1 'polypeptide(L)'
;MFSARFLLVCPDSDNTDEMRDLYLKYHNDARSRLAKGKERDLNRRLGPAKNIYKLSWSCELEKIAKELAQGCGYDFTRHRSYGQNRETFYGSYGVKTFDVKKHIKEALDKWWKKVKNSYVRQDNKYDPSLFEFSNMAHYKNTELGCAHVICPDPSFSKLQVLCVYKRLLVFILNALIYRNPFL
;
A
#
# COMPACT_ATOMS: atom_id res chain seq x y z
N MET A 1 31.07 -2.48 -9.14
CA MET A 1 30.27 -1.28 -9.49
C MET A 1 29.29 -1.05 -8.35
N PHE A 2 29.62 -0.13 -7.43
CA PHE A 2 28.82 0.10 -6.23
C PHE A 2 27.51 0.80 -6.61
N SER A 3 26.39 0.09 -6.43
CA SER A 3 25.05 0.68 -6.58
C SER A 3 24.87 1.70 -5.46
N ALA A 4 24.75 2.97 -5.81
CA ALA A 4 24.40 4.02 -4.87
C ALA A 4 23.00 3.74 -4.30
N ARG A 5 22.94 3.12 -3.13
CA ARG A 5 21.75 3.16 -2.29
C ARG A 5 21.59 4.62 -1.88
N PHE A 6 20.72 5.36 -2.56
CA PHE A 6 20.15 6.57 -1.98
C PHE A 6 19.49 6.12 -0.67
N LEU A 7 20.13 6.45 0.46
CA LEU A 7 19.54 6.25 1.77
C LEU A 7 18.18 6.96 1.77
N LEU A 8 17.12 6.22 2.08
CA LEU A 8 15.75 6.74 2.17
C LEU A 8 15.58 7.52 3.48
N VAL A 9 16.45 8.51 3.71
CA VAL A 9 16.46 9.28 4.96
C VAL A 9 15.29 10.25 4.94
N CYS A 10 14.34 10.02 5.85
CA CYS A 10 13.31 10.99 6.19
C CYS A 10 13.61 11.55 7.59
N PRO A 11 13.59 12.88 7.78
CA PRO A 11 13.80 13.48 9.09
C PRO A 11 12.68 13.10 10.07
N ASP A 12 13.03 12.94 11.35
CA ASP A 12 12.11 12.72 12.49
C ASP A 12 11.11 11.56 12.32
N SER A 13 11.60 10.44 11.81
CA SER A 13 10.77 9.26 11.59
C SER A 13 11.17 8.04 12.41
N ASP A 14 10.18 7.43 13.06
CA ASP A 14 10.28 6.15 13.76
C ASP A 14 10.37 4.96 12.78
N ASN A 15 10.10 5.21 11.49
CA ASN A 15 10.22 4.21 10.44
C ASN A 15 11.68 4.11 10.02
N THR A 16 12.28 2.92 10.12
CA THR A 16 13.68 2.71 9.71
C THR A 16 13.79 2.58 8.19
N ASP A 17 14.97 2.83 7.64
CA ASP A 17 15.24 2.63 6.20
C ASP A 17 14.94 1.20 5.75
N GLU A 18 15.17 0.21 6.62
CA GLU A 18 14.82 -1.19 6.35
C GLU A 18 13.31 -1.39 6.15
N MET A 19 12.50 -0.73 6.98
CA MET A 19 11.04 -0.80 6.87
C MET A 19 10.55 -0.04 5.63
N ARG A 20 11.12 1.13 5.33
CA ARG A 20 10.85 1.86 4.07
C ARG A 20 11.15 0.99 2.85
N ASP A 21 12.33 0.36 2.83
CA ASP A 21 12.74 -0.57 1.78
C ASP A 21 11.77 -1.75 1.66
N LEU A 22 11.31 -2.30 2.78
CA LEU A 22 10.33 -3.39 2.79
C LEU A 22 9.02 -2.98 2.09
N TYR A 23 8.44 -1.84 2.47
CA TYR A 23 7.23 -1.32 1.81
C TYR A 23 7.46 -1.07 0.32
N LEU A 24 8.52 -0.32 -0.01
CA LEU A 24 8.78 0.13 -1.38
C LEU A 24 9.10 -1.03 -2.31
N LYS A 25 9.91 -1.99 -1.85
CA LYS A 25 10.28 -3.18 -2.61
C LYS A 25 9.07 -4.06 -2.86
N TYR A 26 8.23 -4.31 -1.85
CA TYR A 26 7.02 -5.12 -2.04
C TYR A 26 6.12 -4.54 -3.13
N HIS A 27 5.80 -3.24 -3.03
CA HIS A 27 4.94 -2.57 -4.01
C HIS A 27 5.53 -2.65 -5.42
N ASN A 28 6.83 -2.36 -5.57
CA ASN A 28 7.47 -2.35 -6.88
C ASN A 28 7.60 -3.76 -7.48
N ASP A 29 7.87 -4.78 -6.68
CA ASP A 29 7.90 -6.17 -7.14
C ASP A 29 6.50 -6.63 -7.59
N ALA A 30 5.46 -6.25 -6.84
CA ALA A 30 4.07 -6.56 -7.16
C ALA A 30 3.60 -5.88 -8.45
N ARG A 31 3.84 -4.56 -8.56
CA ARG A 31 3.58 -3.77 -9.76
C ARG A 31 4.34 -4.31 -10.98
N SER A 32 5.57 -4.77 -10.80
CA SER A 32 6.39 -5.40 -11.85
C SER A 32 5.77 -6.72 -12.33
N ARG A 33 5.25 -7.57 -11.42
CA ARG A 33 4.54 -8.80 -11.81
C ARG A 33 3.28 -8.49 -12.60
N LEU A 34 2.49 -7.51 -12.16
CA LEU A 34 1.29 -7.07 -12.88
C LEU A 34 1.61 -6.53 -14.28
N ALA A 35 2.62 -5.66 -14.40
CA ALA A 35 3.10 -5.13 -15.67
C ALA A 35 3.50 -6.25 -16.66
N LYS A 36 4.13 -7.31 -16.15
CA LYS A 36 4.59 -8.47 -16.92
C LYS A 36 3.51 -9.53 -17.18
N GLY A 37 2.26 -9.30 -16.79
CA GLY A 37 1.18 -10.27 -17.02
C GLY A 37 1.24 -11.51 -16.11
N LYS A 38 1.93 -11.41 -14.95
CA LYS A 38 2.20 -12.54 -14.05
C LYS A 38 1.25 -12.62 -12.85
N GLU A 39 0.27 -11.72 -12.76
CA GLU A 39 -0.77 -11.76 -11.74
C GLU A 39 -2.03 -12.43 -12.30
N ARG A 40 -2.89 -12.92 -11.41
CA ARG A 40 -4.14 -13.61 -11.78
C ARG A 40 -5.25 -13.22 -10.81
N ASP A 41 -6.46 -13.06 -11.33
CA ASP A 41 -7.67 -13.02 -10.52
C ASP A 41 -8.32 -14.42 -10.45
N LEU A 42 -9.58 -14.52 -9.99
CA LEU A 42 -10.29 -15.80 -9.93
C LEU A 42 -10.52 -16.47 -11.29
N ASN A 43 -10.50 -15.71 -12.39
CA ASN A 43 -10.88 -16.18 -13.71
C ASN A 43 -9.69 -16.24 -14.67
N ARG A 44 -8.91 -15.16 -14.76
CA ARG A 44 -7.96 -14.88 -15.84
C ARG A 44 -6.63 -14.35 -15.33
N ARG A 45 -5.60 -14.48 -16.18
CA ARG A 45 -4.38 -13.70 -16.01
C ARG A 45 -4.67 -12.22 -16.18
N LEU A 46 -4.03 -11.41 -15.35
CA LEU A 46 -4.09 -9.96 -15.39
C LEU A 46 -2.86 -9.42 -16.09
N GLY A 47 -3.06 -8.41 -16.93
CA GLY A 47 -2.01 -7.81 -17.72
C GLY A 47 -1.67 -8.58 -19.00
N PRO A 48 -0.57 -8.21 -19.71
CA PRO A 48 0.39 -7.17 -19.34
C PRO A 48 -0.26 -5.81 -19.13
N ALA A 49 0.29 -4.97 -18.25
CA ALA A 49 -0.24 -3.65 -17.96
C ALA A 49 0.74 -2.57 -18.44
N LYS A 50 0.25 -1.59 -19.22
CA LYS A 50 1.08 -0.47 -19.71
C LYS A 50 1.11 0.70 -18.72
N ASN A 51 2.21 1.44 -18.74
CA ASN A 51 2.44 2.63 -17.92
C ASN A 51 2.41 2.37 -16.40
N ILE A 52 2.86 1.18 -15.98
CA ILE A 52 3.10 0.90 -14.56
C ILE A 52 4.48 1.46 -14.18
N TYR A 53 4.49 2.64 -13.58
CA TYR A 53 5.73 3.28 -13.12
C TYR A 53 6.21 2.66 -11.81
N LYS A 54 7.54 2.55 -11.68
CA LYS A 54 8.19 2.23 -10.40
C LYS A 54 7.91 3.37 -9.43
N LEU A 55 7.45 3.03 -8.23
CA LEU A 55 7.20 4.00 -7.18
C LEU A 55 8.52 4.40 -6.53
N SER A 56 8.62 5.68 -6.16
CA SER A 56 9.63 6.22 -5.24
C SER A 56 9.01 6.46 -3.86
N TRP A 57 9.85 6.53 -2.84
CA TRP A 57 9.43 6.91 -1.50
C TRP A 57 9.21 8.43 -1.41
N SER A 58 8.22 8.85 -0.63
CA SER A 58 8.00 10.25 -0.28
C SER A 58 7.91 10.41 1.24
N CYS A 59 8.86 11.13 1.82
CA CYS A 59 8.86 11.46 3.25
C CYS A 59 7.62 12.29 3.66
N GLU A 60 7.09 13.10 2.75
CA GLU A 60 5.87 13.88 2.97
C GLU A 60 4.64 12.95 3.09
N LEU A 61 4.52 11.97 2.20
CA LEU A 61 3.45 10.97 2.28
C LEU A 61 3.60 10.04 3.49
N GLU A 62 4.83 9.73 3.91
CA GLU A 62 5.11 9.00 5.15
C GLU A 62 4.65 9.79 6.38
N LYS A 63 4.93 11.10 6.42
CA LYS A 63 4.46 11.98 7.50
C LYS A 63 2.93 11.98 7.56
N ILE A 64 2.25 12.13 6.42
CA ILE A 64 0.78 12.03 6.35
C ILE A 64 0.31 10.66 6.85
N ALA A 65 1.00 9.57 6.46
CA ALA A 65 0.64 8.24 6.91
C ALA A 65 0.74 8.08 8.43
N LYS A 66 1.79 8.66 9.05
CA LYS A 66 1.97 8.71 10.49
C LYS A 66 0.85 9.51 11.16
N GLU A 67 0.55 10.71 10.66
CA GLU A 67 -0.53 11.57 11.17
C GLU A 67 -1.91 10.91 11.11
N LEU A 68 -2.18 10.11 10.07
CA LEU A 68 -3.43 9.35 9.93
C LEU A 68 -3.53 8.17 10.92
N ALA A 69 -2.39 7.58 11.31
CA ALA A 69 -2.33 6.43 12.21
C ALA A 69 -2.11 6.81 13.69
N GLN A 70 -1.85 8.08 13.98
CA GLN A 70 -1.62 8.58 15.33
C GLN A 70 -2.81 8.31 16.25
N GLY A 71 -2.52 7.90 17.49
CA GLY A 71 -3.52 7.57 18.50
C GLY A 71 -4.36 6.33 18.19
N CYS A 72 -4.04 5.59 17.13
CA CYS A 72 -4.84 4.48 16.60
C CYS A 72 -6.30 4.84 16.31
N GLY A 73 -6.57 6.12 16.10
CA GLY A 73 -7.71 6.58 15.32
C GLY A 73 -7.46 6.29 13.84
N TYR A 74 -8.50 6.38 13.03
CA TYR A 74 -8.32 6.52 11.61
C TYR A 74 -9.54 7.19 10.99
N ASP A 75 -9.27 8.25 10.23
CA ASP A 75 -10.29 9.02 9.53
C ASP A 75 -9.94 9.13 8.04
N PHE A 76 -10.64 8.33 7.23
CA PHE A 76 -10.52 8.33 5.77
C PHE A 76 -10.90 9.68 5.13
N THR A 77 -11.58 10.59 5.84
CA THR A 77 -11.99 11.89 5.31
C THR A 77 -10.85 12.91 5.28
N ARG A 78 -9.81 12.70 6.10
CA ARG A 78 -8.58 13.50 6.08
C ARG A 78 -7.72 13.09 4.88
N HIS A 79 -7.03 14.06 4.28
CA HIS A 79 -6.12 13.82 3.15
C HIS A 79 -6.78 13.09 1.96
N ARG A 80 -8.07 13.39 1.70
CA ARG A 80 -8.90 12.75 0.66
C ARG A 80 -8.37 12.87 -0.77
N SER A 81 -7.40 13.73 -1.04
CA SER A 81 -6.75 13.84 -2.35
C SER A 81 -5.77 12.70 -2.64
N TYR A 82 -5.40 11.93 -1.62
CA TYR A 82 -4.45 10.83 -1.70
C TYR A 82 -5.15 9.47 -1.65
N GLY A 83 -4.57 8.47 -2.31
CA GLY A 83 -4.96 7.08 -2.08
C GLY A 83 -4.47 6.64 -0.70
N GLN A 84 -5.24 5.84 0.03
CA GLN A 84 -4.89 5.41 1.39
C GLN A 84 -5.24 3.93 1.58
N ASN A 85 -4.31 3.16 2.13
CA ASN A 85 -4.57 1.79 2.61
C ASN A 85 -4.24 1.72 4.10
N ARG A 86 -5.09 1.04 4.88
CA ARG A 86 -4.88 0.79 6.31
C ARG A 86 -5.13 -0.68 6.63
N GLU A 87 -4.33 -1.21 7.54
CA GLU A 87 -4.57 -2.47 8.21
C GLU A 87 -4.38 -2.26 9.73
N THR A 88 -5.16 -2.99 10.53
CA THR A 88 -5.08 -2.91 11.99
C THR A 88 -4.98 -4.31 12.57
N PHE A 89 -3.92 -4.53 13.33
CA PHE A 89 -3.67 -5.77 14.06
C PHE A 89 -3.88 -5.54 15.54
N TYR A 90 -4.38 -6.56 16.23
CA TYR A 90 -4.67 -6.52 17.66
C TYR A 90 -3.73 -7.48 18.39
N GLY A 91 -3.16 -7.01 19.49
CA GLY A 91 -2.39 -7.85 20.39
C GLY A 91 -3.30 -8.71 21.27
N SER A 92 -2.76 -9.81 21.78
CA SER A 92 -3.41 -10.58 22.84
C SER A 92 -3.48 -9.77 24.14
N TYR A 93 -4.33 -10.22 25.08
CA TYR A 93 -4.48 -9.58 26.38
C TYR A 93 -3.12 -9.35 27.07
N GLY A 94 -2.85 -8.10 27.47
CA GLY A 94 -1.62 -7.70 28.17
C GLY A 94 -0.36 -7.63 27.29
N VAL A 95 -0.43 -7.99 26.00
CA VAL A 95 0.71 -7.86 25.06
C VAL A 95 0.76 -6.45 24.50
N LYS A 96 1.92 -5.79 24.64
CA LYS A 96 2.15 -4.39 24.21
C LYS A 96 3.08 -4.24 23.01
N THR A 97 3.72 -5.32 22.59
CA THR A 97 4.73 -5.33 21.52
C THR A 97 4.24 -6.11 20.32
N PHE A 98 4.70 -5.72 19.13
CA PHE A 98 4.39 -6.39 17.87
C PHE A 98 5.67 -6.69 17.09
N ASP A 99 5.70 -7.81 16.38
CA ASP A 99 6.66 -7.99 15.28
C ASP A 99 6.21 -7.12 14.10
N VAL A 100 6.66 -5.86 14.12
CA VAL A 100 6.27 -4.85 13.12
C VAL A 100 6.59 -5.33 11.70
N LYS A 101 7.77 -5.91 11.49
CA LYS A 101 8.23 -6.35 10.17
C LYS A 101 7.33 -7.44 9.58
N LYS A 102 6.90 -8.39 10.43
CA LYS A 102 5.94 -9.44 10.05
C LYS A 102 4.59 -8.83 9.65
N HIS A 103 4.03 -7.97 10.50
CA HIS A 103 2.71 -7.38 10.25
C HIS A 103 2.68 -6.44 9.03
N ILE A 104 3.79 -5.75 8.74
CA ILE A 104 3.93 -5.00 7.48
C ILE A 104 3.79 -5.92 6.27
N LYS A 105 4.49 -7.07 6.26
CA LYS A 105 4.38 -8.05 5.18
C LYS A 105 2.96 -8.60 5.06
N GLU A 106 2.32 -8.91 6.19
CA GLU A 106 0.95 -9.41 6.23
C GLU A 106 -0.05 -8.39 5.67
N ALA A 107 0.06 -7.11 6.05
CA ALA A 107 -0.79 -6.04 5.53
C ALA A 107 -0.64 -5.90 4.00
N LEU A 108 0.60 -5.79 3.53
CA LEU A 108 0.91 -5.66 2.10
C LEU A 108 0.40 -6.84 1.27
N ASP A 109 0.57 -8.05 1.81
CA ASP A 109 0.11 -9.28 1.18
C ASP A 109 -1.42 -9.38 1.16
N LYS A 110 -2.08 -9.04 2.27
CA LYS A 110 -3.54 -9.00 2.35
C LYS A 110 -4.13 -8.02 1.34
N TRP A 111 -3.58 -6.81 1.25
CA TRP A 111 -4.03 -5.79 0.30
C TRP A 111 -3.85 -6.23 -1.15
N TRP A 112 -2.69 -6.78 -1.50
CA TRP A 112 -2.42 -7.22 -2.88
C TRP A 112 -3.24 -8.46 -3.25
N LYS A 113 -3.37 -9.44 -2.34
CA LYS A 113 -4.09 -10.70 -2.57
C LYS A 113 -5.59 -10.53 -2.71
N LYS A 114 -6.18 -9.37 -2.41
CA LYS A 114 -7.60 -9.10 -2.74
C LYS A 114 -7.91 -9.46 -4.20
N VAL A 115 -6.97 -9.20 -5.11
CA VAL A 115 -7.12 -9.53 -6.52
C VAL A 115 -7.31 -11.03 -6.79
N LYS A 116 -6.74 -11.91 -5.96
CA LYS A 116 -6.82 -13.37 -6.14
C LYS A 116 -8.16 -13.95 -5.73
N ASN A 117 -8.91 -13.24 -4.90
CA ASN A 117 -10.19 -13.69 -4.33
C ASN A 117 -11.37 -12.88 -4.87
N SER A 118 -11.19 -12.19 -6.01
CA SER A 118 -12.20 -11.32 -6.61
C SER A 118 -12.11 -11.38 -8.13
N TYR A 119 -13.14 -10.89 -8.82
CA TYR A 119 -13.14 -10.75 -10.27
C TYR A 119 -12.69 -9.34 -10.65
N VAL A 120 -11.65 -9.22 -11.47
CA VAL A 120 -11.24 -7.93 -12.03
C VAL A 120 -11.98 -7.71 -13.35
N ARG A 121 -12.76 -6.63 -13.41
CA ARG A 121 -13.47 -6.21 -14.61
C ARG A 121 -12.56 -6.26 -15.84
N GLN A 122 -13.10 -6.68 -16.99
CA GLN A 122 -12.31 -6.83 -18.23
C GLN A 122 -11.72 -5.50 -18.71
N ASP A 123 -12.42 -4.39 -18.47
CA ASP A 123 -11.97 -3.02 -18.75
C ASP A 123 -10.94 -2.50 -17.74
N ASN A 124 -10.59 -3.28 -16.72
CA ASN A 124 -9.69 -2.92 -15.60
C ASN A 124 -10.12 -1.64 -14.86
N LYS A 125 -11.41 -1.29 -14.93
CA LYS A 125 -11.96 -0.21 -14.11
C LYS A 125 -12.01 -0.63 -12.65
N TYR A 126 -11.92 0.36 -11.80
CA TYR A 126 -12.00 0.24 -10.37
C TYR A 126 -13.31 -0.44 -9.92
N ASP A 127 -13.18 -1.31 -8.93
CA ASP A 127 -14.29 -1.95 -8.23
C ASP A 127 -14.07 -1.75 -6.71
N PRO A 128 -15.10 -1.34 -5.94
CA PRO A 128 -14.99 -1.16 -4.48
C PRO A 128 -14.44 -2.38 -3.72
N SER A 129 -14.73 -3.60 -4.16
CA SER A 129 -14.20 -4.82 -3.54
C SER A 129 -12.68 -4.94 -3.62
N LEU A 130 -12.06 -4.25 -4.59
CA LEU A 130 -10.63 -4.23 -4.86
C LEU A 130 -9.93 -2.96 -4.34
N PHE A 131 -10.52 -2.23 -3.38
CA PHE A 131 -10.03 -0.94 -2.89
C PHE A 131 -8.50 -0.87 -2.68
N GLU A 132 -7.95 -1.74 -1.85
CA GLU A 132 -6.56 -1.70 -1.42
C GLU A 132 -5.61 -2.13 -2.54
N PHE A 133 -5.97 -3.20 -3.26
CA PHE A 133 -5.27 -3.63 -4.47
C PHE A 133 -5.20 -2.49 -5.49
N SER A 134 -6.31 -1.78 -5.68
CA SER A 134 -6.41 -0.72 -6.69
C SER A 134 -5.49 0.45 -6.38
N ASN A 135 -5.38 0.85 -5.11
CA ASN A 135 -4.43 1.88 -4.69
C ASN A 135 -2.96 1.46 -4.96
N MET A 136 -2.60 0.20 -4.66
CA MET A 136 -1.26 -0.34 -4.91
C MET A 136 -0.94 -0.46 -6.41
N ALA A 137 -1.93 -0.90 -7.20
CA ALA A 137 -1.79 -1.19 -8.63
C ALA A 137 -1.97 0.05 -9.53
N HIS A 138 -2.49 1.16 -9.00
CA HIS A 138 -2.84 2.34 -9.79
C HIS A 138 -1.67 2.81 -10.67
N TYR A 139 -1.86 2.75 -11.98
CA TYR A 139 -0.76 2.98 -12.93
C TYR A 139 -0.20 4.40 -12.89
N LYS A 140 -1.04 5.41 -12.62
CA LYS A 140 -0.61 6.82 -12.55
C LYS A 140 0.14 7.18 -11.26
N ASN A 141 0.17 6.30 -10.26
CA ASN A 141 0.94 6.55 -9.04
C ASN A 141 2.44 6.42 -9.31
N THR A 142 3.19 7.39 -8.79
CA THR A 142 4.65 7.49 -8.90
C THR A 142 5.34 7.50 -7.54
N GLU A 143 4.61 7.84 -6.48
CA GLU A 143 5.15 8.01 -5.13
C GLU A 143 4.23 7.37 -4.10
N LEU A 144 4.83 6.86 -3.03
CA LEU A 144 4.15 6.37 -1.84
C LEU A 144 4.93 6.75 -0.58
N GLY A 145 4.25 6.82 0.55
CA GLY A 145 4.87 6.85 1.87
C GLY A 145 4.01 6.06 2.84
N CYS A 146 4.64 5.30 3.72
CA CYS A 146 3.93 4.45 4.67
C CYS A 146 4.46 4.66 6.09
N ALA A 147 3.61 4.37 7.06
CA ALA A 147 3.94 4.40 8.47
C ALA A 147 3.33 3.20 9.19
N HIS A 148 3.85 2.95 10.38
CA HIS A 148 3.26 2.03 11.34
C HIS A 148 3.28 2.66 12.73
N VAL A 149 2.23 2.43 13.52
CA VAL A 149 2.09 2.99 14.87
C VAL A 149 1.58 1.90 15.79
N ILE A 150 2.30 1.66 16.89
CA ILE A 150 1.83 0.83 18.01
C ILE A 150 1.11 1.75 18.98
N CYS A 151 -0.11 1.40 19.36
CA CYS A 151 -0.85 2.05 20.43
C CYS A 151 -1.03 1.05 21.56
N PRO A 152 -0.24 1.19 22.64
CA PRO A 152 -0.38 0.35 23.82
C PRO A 152 -1.73 0.59 24.47
N ASP A 153 -2.38 -0.49 24.88
CA ASP A 153 -3.60 -0.47 25.68
C ASP A 153 -3.45 -1.49 26.83
N PRO A 154 -4.00 -1.25 28.03
CA PRO A 154 -3.92 -2.20 29.14
C PRO A 154 -4.55 -3.56 28.83
N SER A 155 -5.57 -3.59 27.97
CA SER A 155 -6.27 -4.80 27.56
C SER A 155 -5.74 -5.29 26.21
N PHE A 156 -5.97 -4.55 25.13
CA PHE A 156 -5.68 -4.99 23.75
C PHE A 156 -4.96 -3.90 22.96
N SER A 157 -3.62 -3.98 22.95
CA SER A 157 -2.80 -3.06 22.15
C SER A 157 -3.11 -3.22 20.66
N LYS A 158 -2.86 -2.17 19.87
CA LYS A 158 -3.07 -2.17 18.42
C LYS A 158 -1.79 -1.83 17.69
N LEU A 159 -1.59 -2.43 16.52
CA LEU A 159 -0.64 -1.98 15.53
C LEU A 159 -1.40 -1.56 14.28
N GLN A 160 -1.26 -0.31 13.88
CA GLN A 160 -1.75 0.15 12.59
C GLN A 160 -0.60 0.19 11.58
N VAL A 161 -0.87 -0.30 10.36
CA VAL A 161 0.01 -0.18 9.19
C VAL A 161 -0.75 0.61 8.14
N LEU A 162 -0.15 1.67 7.63
CA LEU A 162 -0.83 2.61 6.72
C LEU A 162 0.10 3.04 5.59
N CYS A 163 -0.40 3.03 4.36
CA CYS A 163 0.28 3.58 3.19
C CYS A 163 -0.57 4.65 2.50
N VAL A 164 0.07 5.74 2.12
CA VAL A 164 -0.50 6.87 1.39
C VAL A 164 0.16 6.94 0.01
N TYR A 165 -0.66 7.13 -1.02
CA TYR A 165 -0.24 7.19 -2.41
C TYR A 165 -0.56 8.56 -3.00
N LYS A 166 0.36 9.10 -3.80
CA LYS A 166 0.26 10.47 -4.34
C LYS A 166 -1.05 10.79 -5.06
N ARG A 167 -1.63 9.82 -5.75
CA ARG A 167 -2.91 10.00 -6.46
C ARG A 167 -3.97 9.07 -5.87
N LEU A 168 -5.12 9.68 -5.58
CA LEU A 168 -6.37 8.96 -5.39
C LEU A 168 -6.83 8.34 -6.71
N LEU A 169 -7.20 7.06 -6.66
CA LEU A 169 -7.91 6.36 -7.73
C LEU A 169 -9.40 6.21 -7.43
N VAL A 170 -9.73 6.01 -6.15
CA VAL A 170 -11.07 5.68 -5.66
C VAL A 170 -11.98 6.91 -5.75
N PHE A 171 -13.30 6.69 -5.88
CA PHE A 171 -14.33 7.74 -6.05
C PHE A 171 -14.30 8.54 -7.36
N ILE A 172 -13.36 8.25 -8.26
CA ILE A 172 -13.39 8.75 -9.63
C ILE A 172 -14.22 7.80 -10.48
N LEU A 173 -15.33 8.30 -11.03
CA LEU A 173 -16.20 7.51 -11.91
C LEU A 173 -15.40 6.97 -13.10
N ASN A 174 -15.57 5.67 -13.40
CA ASN A 174 -14.89 4.98 -14.50
C ASN A 174 -13.34 4.97 -14.43
N ALA A 175 -12.75 5.19 -13.25
CA ALA A 175 -11.30 5.21 -13.14
C ALA A 175 -10.67 3.85 -13.43
N LEU A 176 -9.58 3.86 -14.22
CA LEU A 176 -8.82 2.68 -14.57
C LEU A 176 -7.76 2.39 -13.50
N ILE A 177 -7.73 1.16 -13.00
CA ILE A 177 -6.65 0.70 -12.13
C ILE A 177 -5.33 0.69 -12.92
N TYR A 178 -5.35 0.10 -14.11
CA TYR A 178 -4.23 0.09 -15.06
C TYR A 178 -4.72 -0.04 -16.50
N ARG A 179 -3.85 0.27 -17.46
CA ARG A 179 -4.17 0.21 -18.89
C ARG A 179 -3.79 -1.16 -19.49
N ASN A 180 -4.65 -1.69 -20.36
CA ASN A 180 -4.34 -2.84 -21.21
C ASN A 180 -3.52 -2.36 -22.42
N PRO A 181 -2.39 -2.99 -22.79
CA PRO A 181 -1.60 -2.61 -23.95
C PRO A 181 -2.33 -2.86 -25.29
N PHE A 182 -3.29 -3.79 -25.32
CA PHE A 182 -4.01 -4.18 -26.53
C PHE A 182 -5.35 -3.45 -26.73
N LEU A 183 -5.66 -2.49 -25.85
CA LEU A 183 -6.79 -1.55 -25.94
C LEU A 183 -6.26 -0.12 -25.90
#